data_AF-A0A969SSE5-F1
#
_entry.id   AF-A0A969SSE5-F1
#
_cell.length_a   1.000
_cell.length_b   1.000
_cell.length_c   1.000
_cell.angle_alpha   90.00
_cell.angle_beta   90.00
_cell.angle_gamma   90.00
#
_symmetry.space_group_name_H-M   'P 1'
#
loop_
_entity.id
_entity.type
_entity.pdbx_description
1 polymer ?
#
loop_
_entity_poly.entity_id
_entity_poly.type
_entity_poly.pdbx_seq_one_letter_code
_entity_poly.pdbx_strand_id
1 'polypeptide(L)' 'MVKLKKDNTIILGLSDRNIELLKQDKPIKFNLKELGLDDMDVIIFNGKDESAMLDMFLDQIGPDTIVG' A
#
# COMPACT_ATOMS: atom_id res chain seq x y z
N MET A 1 -8.20 1.65 9.59
CA MET A 1 -6.76 1.32 9.53
C MET A 1 -6.05 1.78 10.81
N VAL A 2 -5.12 0.97 11.30
CA VAL A 2 -4.21 1.25 12.42
C VAL A 2 -2.79 1.27 11.88
N LYS A 3 -1.97 2.22 12.32
CA LYS A 3 -0.56 2.36 11.94
C LYS A 3 0.26 2.50 13.21
N LEU A 4 1.26 1.65 13.42
CA LEU A 4 2.11 1.66 14.60
C LEU A 4 3.57 1.48 14.19
N LYS A 5 4.49 2.09 14.94
CA LYS A 5 5.94 1.88 14.83
C LYS A 5 6.46 1.37 16.16
N LYS A 6 7.20 0.27 16.15
CA LYS A 6 7.92 -0.27 17.30
C LYS A 6 9.31 -0.66 16.86
N ASP A 7 10.33 -0.02 17.44
CA ASP A 7 11.73 -0.19 17.05
C ASP A 7 11.91 0.03 15.53
N ASN A 8 12.35 -1.00 14.80
CA ASN A 8 12.51 -0.98 13.34
C ASN A 8 11.33 -1.63 12.58
N THR A 9 10.19 -1.84 13.25
CA THR A 9 9.03 -2.53 12.69
C THR A 9 7.84 -1.58 12.53
N ILE A 10 7.24 -1.57 11.34
CA ILE A 10 5.98 -0.90 11.06
C ILE A 10 4.87 -1.95 11.06
N ILE A 11 3.83 -1.73 11.85
CA ILE A 11 2.66 -2.62 11.96
C ILE A 11 1.47 -1.89 11.36
N LEU A 12 0.84 -2.52 10.37
CA LEU A 12 -0.31 -2.00 9.64
C LEU A 12 -1.51 -2.91 9.89
N GLY A 13 -2.55 -2.37 10.53
CA GLY A 13 -3.82 -3.05 10.73
C GLY A 13 -4.86 -2.56 9.74
N LEU A 14 -5.46 -3.46 8.96
CA LEU A 14 -6.57 -3.15 8.05
C LEU A 14 -7.90 -3.45 8.74
N SER A 15 -8.86 -2.52 8.64
CA SER A 15 -10.24 -2.79 9.08
C SER A 15 -11.00 -3.58 8.02
N ASP A 16 -12.15 -4.17 8.35
CA ASP A 16 -12.98 -4.91 7.37
C ASP A 16 -13.31 -4.08 6.12
N ARG A 17 -13.67 -2.80 6.29
CA ARG A 17 -13.87 -1.87 5.18
C ARG A 17 -12.64 -1.73 4.26
N ASN A 18 -11.43 -1.79 4.82
CA ASN A 18 -10.20 -1.74 4.03
C ASN A 18 -10.04 -3.02 3.20
N ILE A 19 -10.31 -4.17 3.82
CA ILE A 19 -10.29 -5.46 3.12
C ILE A 19 -11.34 -5.51 2.01
N GLU A 20 -12.55 -4.98 2.24
CA GLU A 20 -13.60 -4.89 1.21
C GLU A 20 -13.19 -4.03 0.01
N LEU A 21 -12.53 -2.89 0.26
CA LEU A 21 -11.99 -2.05 -0.82
C LEU A 21 -10.95 -2.81 -1.64
N LEU A 22 -10.02 -3.51 -0.98
CA LEU A 22 -9.01 -4.31 -1.65
C LEU A 22 -9.62 -5.46 -2.48
N LYS A 23 -10.72 -6.06 -2.02
CA LYS A 23 -11.47 -7.08 -2.78
C LYS A 23 -12.19 -6.52 -4.01
N GLN A 24 -12.36 -5.20 -4.10
CA GLN A 24 -12.95 -4.50 -5.25
C GLN A 24 -11.87 -3.87 -6.14
N ASP A 25 -10.63 -4.36 -6.05
CA ASP A 25 -9.46 -3.84 -6.77
C ASP A 25 -9.18 -2.35 -6.51
N LYS A 26 -9.64 -1.82 -5.37
CA LYS A 26 -9.38 -0.45 -4.95
C LYS A 26 -8.17 -0.41 -4.01
N PRO A 27 -7.04 0.18 -4.44
CA PRO A 27 -5.86 0.27 -3.59
C PRO A 27 -6.09 1.17 -2.38
N ILE A 28 -5.35 0.90 -1.32
CA ILE A 28 -5.32 1.76 -0.14
C ILE A 28 -4.00 2.52 -0.15
N LYS A 29 -4.09 3.85 -0.25
CA LYS A 29 -2.94 4.76 -0.18
C LYS A 29 -2.95 5.55 1.12
N PHE A 30 -1.81 5.64 1.78
CA PHE A 30 -1.62 6.47 2.97
C PHE A 30 -0.15 6.82 3.19
N ASN A 31 0.11 7.89 3.94
CA ASN A 31 1.46 8.28 4.32
C ASN A 31 1.85 7.78 5.72
N LEU A 32 3.15 7.70 5.96
CA LEU A 32 3.75 7.31 7.23
C LEU A 32 4.23 8.50 8.08
N LYS A 33 3.79 9.72 7.73
CA LYS A 33 4.13 10.97 8.44
C LYS A 33 3.89 10.88 9.95
N GLU A 34 2.76 10.31 10.35
CA GLU A 34 2.40 10.11 11.76
C GLU A 34 3.35 9.18 12.53
N LEU A 35 4.18 8.41 11.82
CA LEU A 35 5.21 7.51 12.37
C LEU A 35 6.64 8.10 12.28
N GLY A 36 6.76 9.38 11.89
CA GLY A 36 8.03 10.08 11.71
C GLY A 36 8.80 9.66 10.45
N LEU A 37 8.08 9.24 9.40
CA LEU A 37 8.62 8.88 8.09
C LEU A 37 7.98 9.82 7.05
N ASP A 38 8.51 11.04 7.00
CA ASP A 38 7.80 12.20 6.45
C ASP A 38 7.69 12.24 4.91
N ASP A 39 8.37 11.34 4.20
CA ASP A 39 8.36 11.27 2.72
C ASP A 39 8.05 9.86 2.19
N MET A 40 7.36 9.03 2.99
CA MET A 40 6.99 7.66 2.60
C MET A 40 5.48 7.52 2.45
N ASP A 41 5.07 7.29 1.21
CA ASP A 41 3.75 6.78 0.86
C ASP A 41 3.79 5.24 0.86
N VAL A 42 2.77 4.63 1.46
CA VAL A 42 2.51 3.19 1.37
C VAL A 42 1.25 3.00 0.54
N ILE A 43 1.36 2.11 -0.44
CA ILE A 43 0.23 1.70 -1.28
C ILE A 43 0.07 0.19 -1.15
N ILE A 44 -1.14 -0.25 -0.79
CA ILE A 44 -1.48 -1.66 -0.65
C ILE A 44 -2.43 -2.04 -1.78
N PHE A 45 -2.05 -3.07 -2.52
CA PHE A 45 -2.82 -3.69 -3.59
C PHE A 45 -3.23 -5.11 -3.21
N ASN A 46 -4.27 -5.60 -3.86
CA ASN A 46 -4.69 -6.99 -3.76
C ASN A 46 -4.86 -7.54 -5.17
N GLY A 47 -3.76 -8.03 -5.74
CA GLY A 47 -3.79 -8.73 -7.02
C GLY A 47 -3.97 -10.24 -6.81
N LYS A 48 -4.59 -10.89 -7.79
CA LYS A 48 -4.76 -12.34 -7.80
C LYS A 48 -3.42 -13.09 -7.90
N ASP A 49 -2.45 -12.50 -8.58
CA ASP A 49 -1.09 -12.97 -8.78
C ASP A 49 -0.13 -11.76 -8.96
N GLU A 50 1.17 -12.04 -9.06
CA GLU A 50 2.21 -11.02 -9.19
C GLU A 50 2.08 -10.20 -10.48
N SER A 51 1.64 -10.81 -11.59
CA SER A 51 1.46 -10.12 -12.86
C SER A 51 0.35 -9.09 -12.75
N ALA A 52 -0.80 -9.47 -12.17
CA ALA A 52 -1.90 -8.56 -11.92
C ALA A 52 -1.48 -7.41 -10.98
N MET A 53 -0.67 -7.70 -9.95
CA MET A 53 -0.14 -6.64 -9.08
C MET A 53 0.77 -5.67 -9.83
N LEU A 54 1.61 -6.16 -10.74
CA LEU A 54 2.51 -5.33 -11.55
C LEU A 54 1.72 -4.41 -12.48
N ASP A 55 0.69 -4.94 -13.16
CA ASP A 55 -0.18 -4.14 -14.03
C ASP A 55 -0.88 -3.02 -13.24
N MET A 56 -1.43 -3.35 -12.05
CA MET A 56 -2.05 -2.36 -11.16
C MET A 56 -1.05 -1.28 -10.69
N PHE A 57 0.21 -1.67 -10.49
CA PHE A 57 1.28 -0.76 -10.06
C PHE A 57 1.65 0.21 -11.19
N LEU A 58 1.81 -0.30 -12.41
CA LEU A 58 2.11 0.50 -13.60
C LEU A 58 0.99 1.52 -13.91
N ASP A 59 -0.27 1.11 -13.75
CA ASP A 59 -1.43 1.99 -13.93
C ASP A 59 -1.49 3.13 -12.90
N GLN A 60 -1.00 2.92 -11.67
CA GLN A 60 -1.08 3.90 -10.58
C GLN A 60 0.11 4.83 -10.49
N ILE A 61 1.32 4.36 -10.81
CA ILE A 61 2.57 5.08 -10.52
C ILE A 61 3.23 5.59 -11.82
N GLY A 62 2.78 5.11 -12.98
CA GLY A 62 3.28 5.53 -14.28
C GLY A 62 4.59 4.83 -14.69
N PRO A 63 4.97 4.95 -15.98
CA PRO A 63 6.05 4.15 -16.59
C PRO A 63 7.47 4.49 -16.08
N ASP A 64 7.65 5.59 -15.35
CA ASP A 64 8.96 6.06 -14.87
C ASP A 64 9.42 5.40 -13.55
N THR A 65 8.74 4.33 -13.13
CA THR A 65 9.05 3.66 -11.86
C THR A 65 10.12 2.58 -12.05
N ILE A 66 11.25 2.71 -11.35
CA ILE A 66 12.32 1.71 -11.35
C ILE A 66 11.83 0.47 -10.57
N VAL A 67 11.60 -0.63 -11.29
CA VAL A 67 11.41 -1.95 -10.69
C VAL A 67 12.80 -2.57 -10.52
N GLY A 68 13.21 -2.80 -9.27
CA GLY A 68 14.50 -3.41 -8.89
C GLY A 68 14.34 -4.85 -8.44
#